data_AF-O30928-F1
#
_entry.id   AF-O30928-F1
#
_cell.length_a   1.000
_cell.length_b   1.000
_cell.length_c   1.000
_cell.angle_alpha   90.00
_cell.angle_beta   90.00
_cell.angle_gamma   90.00
#
_symmetry.space_group_name_H-M   'P 1'
#
loop_
_entity.id
_entity.type
_entity.pdbx_description
1 polymer ?
#
loop_
_entity_poly.entity_id
_entity_poly.type
_entity_poly.pdbx_seq_one_letter_code
_entity_poly.pdbx_strand_id
1 'polypeptide(L)'
;MSENRVPTRMHELMMGCGSYLEFIATVDKEKKKLVQAHFCKNRFCPLCAWRKARKDAMMLSIMMQAIAQEKQYEFLFMTLTTPNVKGNQLNEEINLFNQALSKLFRRKKVKAAIKGYVRKLEITYNKERDDYNPHFHLILAVNKSYFTNPRYYINQVEWLDLWRDVTGKTGVNPDGTDEITQLDIRKVKGFQQEKAVLEVAKYSAKDFEMTENQAVFDTFYFAMKGRQLITFNGVFKTTKRNLSLVL
;
A
#
# COMPACT_ATOMS: atom_id res chain seq x y z
N MET A 1 -19.11 -25.08 -0.20
CA MET A 1 -19.59 -23.70 -0.44
C MET A 1 -18.60 -22.91 -1.31
N SER A 2 -18.18 -23.45 -2.46
CA SER A 2 -17.09 -22.88 -3.29
C SER A 2 -17.54 -22.35 -4.66
N GLU A 3 -18.82 -22.42 -5.00
CA GLU A 3 -19.34 -21.96 -6.28
C GLU A 3 -19.78 -20.49 -6.15
N ASN A 4 -19.24 -19.64 -7.03
CA ASN A 4 -19.53 -18.21 -7.20
C ASN A 4 -18.77 -17.20 -6.31
N ARG A 5 -17.47 -17.43 -6.06
CA ARG A 5 -16.55 -16.35 -5.60
C ARG A 5 -16.43 -15.21 -6.61
N VAL A 6 -16.50 -15.54 -7.89
CA VAL A 6 -16.40 -14.62 -9.02
C VAL A 6 -17.69 -14.76 -9.82
N PRO A 7 -18.44 -13.67 -10.09
CA PRO A 7 -19.62 -13.76 -10.95
C PRO A 7 -19.26 -14.37 -12.31
N THR A 8 -20.15 -15.17 -12.92
CA THR A 8 -19.90 -15.84 -14.22
C THR A 8 -19.35 -14.89 -15.28
N ARG A 9 -19.96 -13.70 -15.39
CA ARG A 9 -19.47 -12.63 -16.28
C ARG A 9 -18.02 -12.22 -16.02
N MET A 10 -17.60 -12.13 -14.75
CA MET A 10 -16.23 -11.80 -14.41
C MET A 10 -15.27 -12.95 -14.71
N HIS A 11 -15.72 -14.20 -14.58
CA HIS A 11 -14.94 -15.37 -14.98
C HIS A 11 -14.66 -15.36 -16.49
N GLU A 12 -15.69 -15.11 -17.32
CA GLU A 12 -15.53 -14.94 -18.77
C GLU A 12 -14.55 -13.82 -19.13
N LEU A 13 -14.66 -12.67 -18.45
CA LEU A 13 -13.73 -11.55 -18.64
C LEU A 13 -12.29 -11.93 -18.26
N MET A 14 -12.10 -12.72 -17.20
CA MET A 14 -10.78 -13.19 -16.77
C MET A 14 -10.17 -14.16 -17.80
N MET A 15 -10.97 -15.07 -18.38
CA MET A 15 -10.53 -15.96 -19.46
C MET A 15 -10.10 -15.20 -20.72
N GLY A 16 -10.77 -14.09 -21.03
CA GLY A 16 -10.41 -13.19 -22.14
C GLY A 16 -9.37 -12.12 -21.79
N CYS A 17 -8.79 -12.13 -20.58
CA CYS A 17 -7.86 -11.09 -20.18
C CYS A 17 -6.51 -11.25 -20.90
N GLY A 18 -6.13 -10.23 -21.67
CA GLY A 18 -4.92 -10.21 -22.49
C GLY A 18 -5.08 -10.87 -23.85
N SER A 19 -6.26 -11.39 -24.21
CA SER A 19 -6.49 -12.07 -25.50
C SER A 19 -6.41 -11.16 -26.72
N TYR A 20 -6.54 -9.83 -26.51
CA TYR A 20 -6.40 -8.82 -27.54
C TYR A 20 -5.53 -7.67 -27.02
N LEU A 21 -4.54 -7.26 -27.82
CA LEU A 21 -3.65 -6.14 -27.55
C LEU A 21 -3.41 -5.38 -28.86
N GLU A 22 -3.68 -4.08 -28.86
CA GLU A 22 -3.43 -3.19 -29.99
C GLU A 22 -2.36 -2.16 -29.64
N PHE A 23 -1.38 -2.00 -30.52
CA PHE A 23 -0.26 -1.11 -30.33
C PHE A 23 -0.14 -0.13 -31.50
N ILE A 24 0.14 1.13 -31.18
CA ILE A 24 0.71 2.08 -32.13
C ILE A 24 2.24 1.98 -32.00
N ALA A 25 2.94 1.93 -33.13
CA ALA A 25 4.39 1.81 -33.18
C ALA A 25 5.02 2.91 -34.04
N THR A 26 6.26 3.25 -33.76
CA THR A 26 7.12 3.99 -34.69
C THR A 26 7.33 3.20 -35.98
N VAL A 27 7.74 3.86 -37.06
CA VAL A 27 7.96 3.22 -38.38
C VAL A 27 8.98 2.08 -38.27
N ASP A 28 10.05 2.28 -37.50
CA ASP A 28 11.08 1.29 -37.16
C ASP A 28 10.61 0.18 -36.20
N LYS A 29 9.41 0.33 -35.61
CA LYS A 29 8.81 -0.54 -34.59
C LYS A 29 9.61 -0.66 -33.28
N GLU A 30 10.60 0.20 -33.03
CA GLU A 30 11.39 0.19 -31.79
C GLU A 30 10.56 0.64 -30.59
N LYS A 31 9.70 1.65 -30.78
CA LYS A 31 8.84 2.20 -29.73
C LYS A 31 7.40 1.82 -30.00
N LYS A 32 6.75 1.21 -29.01
CA LYS A 32 5.35 0.79 -29.08
C LYS A 32 4.59 1.31 -27.88
N LYS A 33 3.36 1.77 -28.11
CA LYS A 33 2.42 2.16 -27.07
C LYS A 33 1.15 1.34 -27.22
N LEU A 34 0.76 0.63 -26.17
CA LEU A 34 -0.51 -0.06 -26.12
C LEU A 34 -1.65 0.96 -26.06
N VAL A 35 -2.59 0.89 -27.00
CA VAL A 35 -3.74 1.80 -27.11
C VAL A 35 -5.06 1.13 -26.74
N GLN A 36 -5.24 -0.14 -27.09
CA GLN A 36 -6.45 -0.91 -26.77
C GLN A 36 -6.10 -2.32 -26.34
N ALA A 37 -6.92 -2.90 -25.46
CA ALA A 37 -6.71 -4.27 -24.98
C ALA A 37 -7.88 -4.86 -24.18
N HIS A 38 -7.96 -6.19 -24.27
CA HIS A 38 -8.63 -7.15 -23.40
C HIS A 38 -8.21 -7.10 -21.93
N PHE A 39 -8.88 -6.38 -21.01
CA PHE A 39 -8.57 -6.52 -19.56
C PHE A 39 -9.81 -6.72 -18.69
N CYS A 40 -9.79 -7.77 -17.86
CA CYS A 40 -10.85 -8.03 -16.89
C CYS A 40 -10.91 -7.00 -15.75
N LYS A 41 -9.81 -6.28 -15.52
CA LYS A 41 -9.62 -5.29 -14.44
C LYS A 41 -9.84 -5.85 -13.03
N ASN A 42 -9.88 -7.17 -12.88
CA ASN A 42 -9.95 -7.83 -11.59
C ASN A 42 -8.62 -7.69 -10.86
N ARG A 43 -8.67 -7.34 -9.58
CA ARG A 43 -7.48 -7.15 -8.75
C ARG A 43 -6.69 -8.43 -8.48
N PHE A 44 -7.33 -9.58 -8.59
CA PHE A 44 -6.73 -10.90 -8.43
C PHE A 44 -6.24 -11.49 -9.77
N CYS A 45 -6.42 -10.78 -10.88
CA CYS A 45 -5.81 -11.16 -12.15
C CYS A 45 -4.38 -10.63 -12.20
N PRO A 46 -3.34 -11.51 -12.31
CA PRO A 46 -1.94 -11.07 -12.30
C PRO A 46 -1.62 -10.05 -13.39
N LEU A 47 -2.18 -10.19 -14.60
CA LEU A 47 -1.99 -9.22 -15.69
C LEU A 47 -2.56 -7.84 -15.36
N CYS A 48 -3.77 -7.79 -14.80
CA CYS A 48 -4.44 -6.53 -14.47
C CYS A 48 -3.82 -5.88 -13.23
N ALA A 49 -3.52 -6.68 -12.20
CA ALA A 49 -2.75 -6.27 -11.05
C ALA A 49 -1.44 -5.66 -11.55
N TRP A 50 -0.69 -6.40 -12.39
CA TRP A 50 0.59 -5.99 -12.97
C TRP A 50 0.55 -4.60 -13.60
N ARG A 51 -0.41 -4.37 -14.49
CA ARG A 51 -0.57 -3.07 -15.13
C ARG A 51 -0.94 -1.96 -14.14
N LYS A 52 -1.77 -2.28 -13.14
CA LYS A 52 -2.24 -1.31 -12.16
C LYS A 52 -1.10 -0.76 -11.30
N ALA A 53 -0.19 -1.59 -10.78
CA ALA A 53 0.97 -1.05 -10.04
C ALA A 53 1.86 -0.19 -10.92
N ARG A 54 2.09 -0.55 -12.19
CA ARG A 54 2.94 0.28 -13.07
C ARG A 54 2.35 1.67 -13.24
N LYS A 55 1.02 1.76 -13.41
CA LYS A 55 0.29 3.03 -13.44
C LYS A 55 0.37 3.75 -12.09
N ASP A 56 0.19 3.05 -10.99
CA ASP A 56 0.26 3.65 -9.65
C ASP A 56 1.65 4.16 -9.30
N ALA A 57 2.70 3.43 -9.67
CA ALA A 57 4.09 3.82 -9.50
C ALA A 57 4.40 5.11 -10.28
N MET A 58 3.99 5.16 -11.55
CA MET A 58 4.16 6.35 -12.38
C MET A 58 3.41 7.54 -11.80
N MET A 59 2.13 7.37 -11.46
CA MET A 59 1.31 8.42 -10.85
C MET A 59 1.94 8.91 -9.54
N LEU A 60 2.38 8.01 -8.67
CA LEU A 60 2.97 8.36 -7.38
C LEU A 60 4.31 9.09 -7.54
N SER A 61 5.15 8.67 -8.50
CA SER A 61 6.40 9.36 -8.83
C SER A 61 6.15 10.80 -9.27
N ILE A 62 5.21 11.01 -10.20
CA ILE A 62 4.81 12.35 -10.69
C ILE A 62 4.27 13.18 -9.53
N MET A 63 3.40 12.61 -8.69
CA MET A 63 2.86 13.31 -7.53
C MET A 63 3.95 13.75 -6.56
N MET A 64 4.91 12.88 -6.24
CA MET A 64 6.03 13.20 -5.35
C MET A 64 6.90 14.31 -5.94
N GLN A 65 7.17 14.27 -7.25
CA GLN A 65 7.91 15.33 -7.93
C GLN A 65 7.17 16.68 -7.85
N ALA A 66 5.87 16.70 -8.18
CA ALA A 66 5.05 17.92 -8.09
C ALA A 66 4.99 18.48 -6.67
N ILE A 67 4.80 17.62 -5.66
CA ILE A 67 4.77 18.02 -4.24
C ILE A 67 6.12 18.60 -3.81
N ALA A 68 7.23 17.98 -4.21
CA ALA A 68 8.57 18.48 -3.90
C ALA A 68 8.83 19.85 -4.54
N GLN A 69 8.41 20.05 -5.79
CA GLN A 69 8.62 21.31 -6.51
C GLN A 69 7.70 22.43 -6.02
N GLU A 70 6.40 22.18 -5.89
CA GLU A 70 5.41 23.22 -5.55
C GLU A 70 5.33 23.52 -4.06
N LYS A 71 5.47 22.50 -3.21
CA LYS A 71 5.29 22.64 -1.75
C LYS A 71 6.60 22.61 -0.99
N GLN A 72 7.71 22.30 -1.65
CA GLN A 72 9.03 22.22 -1.02
C GLN A 72 9.03 21.24 0.17
N TYR A 73 8.25 20.16 0.08
CA TYR A 73 8.20 19.10 1.08
C TYR A 73 9.22 18.00 0.79
N GLU A 74 9.57 17.27 1.84
CA GLU A 74 10.38 16.05 1.77
C GLU A 74 9.53 14.83 2.13
N PHE A 75 10.07 13.64 1.87
CA PHE A 75 9.34 12.39 2.06
C PHE A 75 10.01 11.45 3.05
N LEU A 76 9.16 10.76 3.82
CA LEU A 76 9.54 9.62 4.66
C LEU A 76 8.86 8.37 4.13
N PHE A 77 9.53 7.22 4.19
CA PHE A 77 8.91 5.92 3.99
C PHE A 77 8.76 5.25 5.36
N MET A 78 7.57 4.72 5.64
CA MET A 78 7.26 4.07 6.90
C MET A 78 6.55 2.74 6.65
N THR A 79 6.95 1.71 7.40
CA THR A 79 6.26 0.42 7.45
C THR A 79 5.69 0.21 8.84
N LEU A 80 4.37 0.04 8.92
CA LEU A 80 3.66 -0.32 10.15
C LEU A 80 3.23 -1.78 10.05
N THR A 81 3.34 -2.53 11.14
CA THR A 81 2.91 -3.93 11.22
C THR A 81 2.32 -4.23 12.60
N THR A 82 1.60 -5.34 12.71
CA THR A 82 1.15 -5.97 13.96
C THR A 82 1.61 -7.43 13.98
N PRO A 83 1.49 -8.16 15.10
CA PRO A 83 1.73 -9.61 15.10
C PRO A 83 0.89 -10.35 14.06
N ASN A 84 1.39 -11.49 13.61
CA ASN A 84 0.66 -12.35 12.69
C ASN A 84 -0.63 -12.88 13.34
N VAL A 85 -1.66 -13.09 12.51
CA VAL A 85 -2.97 -13.60 12.93
C VAL A 85 -3.39 -14.78 12.09
N LYS A 86 -4.27 -15.63 12.63
CA LYS A 86 -4.86 -16.72 11.87
C LYS A 86 -5.85 -16.20 10.83
N GLY A 87 -6.09 -16.98 9.78
CA GLY A 87 -6.92 -16.56 8.64
C GLY A 87 -8.33 -16.12 9.03
N ASN A 88 -8.94 -16.76 10.03
CA ASN A 88 -10.25 -16.40 10.57
C ASN A 88 -10.28 -15.03 11.28
N GLN A 89 -9.14 -14.54 11.76
CA GLN A 89 -9.00 -13.25 12.46
C GLN A 89 -8.53 -12.11 11.55
N LEU A 90 -8.01 -12.44 10.36
CA LEU A 90 -7.38 -11.47 9.44
C LEU A 90 -8.29 -10.28 9.10
N ASN A 91 -9.58 -10.53 8.88
CA ASN A 91 -10.52 -9.49 8.50
C ASN A 91 -10.76 -8.47 9.64
N GLU A 92 -10.84 -8.96 10.87
CA GLU A 92 -10.98 -8.15 12.08
C GLU A 92 -9.69 -7.39 12.38
N GLU A 93 -8.55 -8.06 12.27
CA GLU A 93 -7.23 -7.44 12.44
C GLU A 93 -7.05 -6.28 11.45
N ILE A 94 -7.39 -6.45 10.16
CA ILE A 94 -7.34 -5.36 9.17
C ILE A 94 -8.26 -4.19 9.55
N ASN A 95 -9.43 -4.46 10.13
CA ASN A 95 -10.33 -3.39 10.58
C ASN A 95 -9.71 -2.59 11.73
N LEU A 96 -9.20 -3.29 12.75
CA LEU A 96 -8.50 -2.68 13.89
C LEU A 96 -7.28 -1.88 13.41
N PHE A 97 -6.50 -2.46 12.50
CA PHE A 97 -5.29 -1.86 11.94
C PHE A 97 -5.60 -0.56 11.16
N ASN A 98 -6.69 -0.53 10.37
CA ASN A 98 -7.16 0.71 9.72
C ASN A 98 -7.64 1.76 10.72
N GLN A 99 -8.32 1.35 11.79
CA GLN A 99 -8.77 2.27 12.85
C GLN A 99 -7.58 2.85 13.62
N ALA A 100 -6.59 2.03 13.96
CA ALA A 100 -5.35 2.44 14.60
C ALA A 100 -4.61 3.47 13.73
N LEU A 101 -4.49 3.23 12.43
CA LEU A 101 -3.90 4.20 11.50
C LEU A 101 -4.64 5.54 11.50
N SER A 102 -5.97 5.50 11.49
CA SER A 102 -6.81 6.72 11.56
C SER A 102 -6.58 7.47 12.88
N LYS A 103 -6.50 6.76 14.02
CA LYS A 103 -6.18 7.35 15.33
C LYS A 103 -4.79 7.97 15.34
N LEU A 104 -3.77 7.30 14.78
CA LEU A 104 -2.39 7.79 14.69
C LEU A 104 -2.32 9.16 14.02
N PHE A 105 -2.89 9.29 12.81
CA PHE A 105 -2.85 10.54 12.06
C PHE A 105 -3.78 11.65 12.61
N ARG A 106 -4.64 11.34 13.58
CA ARG A 106 -5.43 12.34 14.33
C ARG A 106 -4.69 12.90 15.54
N ARG A 107 -3.62 12.25 16.02
CA ARG A 107 -2.81 12.75 17.15
C ARG A 107 -2.26 14.13 16.82
N LYS A 108 -2.32 15.07 17.76
CA LYS A 108 -1.92 16.47 17.56
C LYS A 108 -0.49 16.59 17.01
N LYS A 109 0.47 15.83 17.57
CA LYS A 109 1.87 15.83 17.14
C LYS A 109 2.04 15.32 15.71
N VAL A 110 1.43 14.19 15.38
CA VAL A 110 1.45 13.61 14.02
C VAL A 110 0.79 14.54 13.01
N LYS A 111 -0.37 15.10 13.33
CA LYS A 111 -1.09 16.05 12.47
C LYS A 111 -0.29 17.33 12.21
N ALA A 112 0.50 17.79 13.19
CA ALA A 112 1.38 18.95 13.01
C ALA A 112 2.56 18.64 12.08
N ALA A 113 3.15 17.45 12.22
CA ALA A 113 4.33 17.02 11.48
C ALA A 113 4.03 16.62 10.02
N ILE A 114 2.97 15.85 9.79
CA ILE A 114 2.68 15.21 8.50
C ILE A 114 1.69 16.04 7.69
N LYS A 115 2.07 16.41 6.46
CA LYS A 115 1.29 17.25 5.53
C LYS A 115 0.38 16.44 4.60
N GLY A 116 0.57 15.13 4.56
CA GLY A 116 -0.23 14.17 3.83
C GLY A 116 0.52 12.86 3.67
N TYR A 117 -0.17 11.83 3.22
CA TYR A 117 0.44 10.54 2.96
C TYR A 117 -0.28 9.78 1.86
N VAL A 118 0.42 8.84 1.24
CA VAL A 118 -0.18 7.69 0.59
C VAL A 118 0.07 6.46 1.47
N ARG A 119 -0.91 5.57 1.59
CA ARG A 119 -0.74 4.28 2.27
C ARG A 119 -1.22 3.14 1.39
N LYS A 120 -0.50 2.01 1.43
CA LYS A 120 -0.88 0.72 0.84
C LYS A 120 -1.04 -0.31 1.96
N LEU A 121 -2.19 -0.96 2.04
CA LEU A 121 -2.38 -2.18 2.81
C LEU A 121 -1.82 -3.36 2.00
N GLU A 122 -0.94 -4.13 2.63
CA GLU A 122 -0.39 -5.37 2.11
C GLU A 122 -0.62 -6.47 3.15
N ILE A 123 -0.74 -7.71 2.67
CA ILE A 123 -0.91 -8.89 3.50
C ILE A 123 0.13 -9.89 3.02
N THR A 124 0.92 -10.43 3.93
CA THR A 124 1.83 -11.57 3.67
C THR A 124 1.30 -12.83 4.34
N TYR A 125 1.68 -13.99 3.79
CA TYR A 125 1.33 -15.30 4.33
C TYR A 125 2.59 -16.09 4.68
N ASN A 126 2.63 -16.64 5.90
CA ASN A 126 3.68 -17.56 6.32
C ASN A 126 3.17 -19.00 6.22
N LYS A 127 3.78 -19.78 5.32
CA LYS A 127 3.40 -21.17 5.06
C LYS A 127 3.69 -22.14 6.21
N GLU A 128 4.79 -21.93 6.93
CA GLU A 128 5.20 -22.82 8.03
C GLU A 128 4.29 -22.67 9.25
N ARG A 129 3.88 -21.43 9.54
CA ARG A 129 3.02 -21.11 10.69
C ARG A 129 1.53 -21.07 10.34
N ASP A 130 1.18 -21.09 9.06
CA ASP A 130 -0.19 -20.89 8.55
C ASP A 130 -0.84 -19.67 9.21
N ASP A 131 -0.19 -18.52 9.05
CA ASP A 131 -0.62 -17.24 9.59
C ASP A 131 -0.39 -16.09 8.59
N TYR A 132 -1.06 -14.97 8.84
CA TYR A 132 -1.11 -13.82 7.94
C TYR A 132 -0.65 -12.57 8.66
N ASN A 133 0.03 -11.68 7.96
CA ASN A 133 0.47 -10.41 8.51
C ASN A 133 0.00 -9.22 7.66
N PRO A 134 -1.04 -8.48 8.11
CA PRO A 134 -1.38 -7.21 7.49
C PRO A 134 -0.37 -6.14 7.89
N HIS A 135 0.14 -5.39 6.92
CA HIS A 135 1.06 -4.28 7.15
C HIS A 135 0.77 -3.11 6.21
N PHE A 136 1.15 -1.90 6.63
CA PHE A 136 1.05 -0.70 5.81
C PHE A 136 2.42 -0.26 5.34
N HIS A 137 2.53 0.02 4.05
CA HIS A 137 3.59 0.87 3.52
C HIS A 137 3.05 2.27 3.31
N LEU A 138 3.76 3.27 3.83
CA LEU A 138 3.38 4.67 3.74
C LEU A 138 4.51 5.50 3.15
N ILE A 139 4.13 6.47 2.32
CA ILE A 139 4.99 7.63 2.02
C ILE A 139 4.34 8.84 2.66
N LEU A 140 5.07 9.52 3.54
CA LEU A 140 4.63 10.69 4.29
C LEU A 140 5.29 11.94 3.71
N ALA A 141 4.53 13.02 3.53
CA ALA A 141 5.08 14.33 3.20
C ALA A 141 5.30 15.16 4.47
N VAL A 142 6.49 15.74 4.61
CA VAL A 142 6.90 16.55 5.76
C VAL A 142 7.59 17.83 5.31
N ASN A 143 7.64 18.83 6.19
CA ASN A 143 8.45 20.03 5.95
C ASN A 143 9.94 19.67 5.85
N LYS A 144 10.75 20.41 5.08
CA LYS A 144 12.22 20.27 5.05
C LYS A 144 12.86 20.36 6.43
N SER A 145 12.26 21.13 7.33
CA SER A 145 12.72 21.28 8.70
C SER A 145 12.35 20.11 9.62
N TYR A 146 11.81 18.99 9.11
CA TYR A 146 11.32 17.89 9.94
C TYR A 146 12.40 17.35 10.90
N PHE A 147 13.62 17.18 10.42
CA PHE A 147 14.74 16.64 11.20
C PHE A 147 15.46 17.70 12.05
N THR A 148 15.20 18.99 11.82
CA THR A 148 15.90 20.09 12.49
C THR A 148 15.01 20.87 13.46
N ASN A 149 13.69 20.74 13.37
CA ASN A 149 12.75 21.42 14.23
C ASN A 149 12.13 20.44 15.25
N PRO A 150 12.51 20.53 16.54
CA PRO A 150 12.02 19.63 17.60
C PRO A 150 10.50 19.62 17.75
N ARG A 151 9.80 20.69 17.32
CA ARG A 151 8.34 20.77 17.35
C ARG A 151 7.67 19.76 16.42
N TYR A 152 8.33 19.39 15.32
CA TYR A 152 7.78 18.51 14.29
C TYR A 152 8.46 17.14 14.24
N TYR A 153 9.69 17.04 14.72
CA TYR A 153 10.43 15.79 14.66
C TYR A 153 9.78 14.71 15.52
N ILE A 154 9.57 13.55 14.93
CA ILE A 154 9.15 12.31 15.61
C ILE A 154 10.20 11.26 15.23
N ASN A 155 10.94 10.78 16.23
CA ASN A 155 11.97 9.77 16.03
C ASN A 155 11.34 8.36 15.96
N GLN A 156 12.12 7.35 15.58
CA GLN A 156 11.62 5.99 15.36
C GLN A 156 11.03 5.35 16.63
N VAL A 157 11.64 5.58 17.81
CA VAL A 157 11.15 5.08 19.10
C VAL A 157 9.78 5.69 19.39
N GLU A 158 9.65 7.01 19.23
CA GLU A 158 8.39 7.69 19.44
C GLU A 158 7.30 7.24 18.44
N TRP A 159 7.66 6.99 17.18
CA TRP A 159 6.72 6.40 16.22
C TRP A 159 6.23 5.02 16.65
N LEU A 160 7.13 4.18 17.16
CA LEU A 160 6.80 2.84 17.65
C LEU A 160 5.85 2.92 18.86
N ASP A 161 6.11 3.80 19.81
CA ASP A 161 5.26 4.01 20.99
C ASP A 161 3.88 4.54 20.60
N LEU A 162 3.82 5.53 19.71
CA LEU A 162 2.55 6.04 19.18
C LEU A 162 1.76 4.93 18.47
N TRP A 163 2.46 4.06 17.74
CA TRP A 163 1.84 2.95 17.02
C TRP A 163 1.26 1.90 17.97
N ARG A 164 2.02 1.49 19.00
CA ARG A 164 1.54 0.60 20.08
C ARG A 164 0.30 1.17 20.77
N ASP A 165 0.35 2.43 21.17
CA ASP A 165 -0.76 3.12 21.84
C ASP A 165 -2.05 3.13 21.01
N VAL A 166 -1.97 3.40 19.70
CA VAL A 166 -3.20 3.47 18.87
C VAL A 166 -3.76 2.11 18.47
N THR A 167 -2.93 1.05 18.46
CA THR A 167 -3.39 -0.31 18.21
C THR A 167 -4.12 -0.89 19.42
N GLY A 168 -3.77 -0.44 20.64
CA GLY A 168 -4.31 -1.01 21.88
C GLY A 168 -3.82 -2.43 22.16
N LYS A 169 -2.77 -2.85 21.45
CA LYS A 169 -2.09 -4.14 21.60
C LYS A 169 -1.08 -4.01 22.75
N THR A 170 -1.39 -4.66 23.87
CA THR A 170 -0.63 -4.60 25.13
C THR A 170 0.00 -5.95 25.51
N GLY A 171 0.03 -6.90 24.58
CA GLY A 171 0.71 -8.17 24.78
C GLY A 171 2.20 -7.98 25.02
N VAL A 172 2.78 -8.89 25.80
CA VAL A 172 4.21 -8.90 26.13
C VAL A 172 4.76 -10.28 25.77
N ASN A 173 5.90 -10.29 25.08
CA ASN A 173 6.62 -11.49 24.70
C ASN A 173 7.31 -12.13 25.91
N PRO A 174 7.70 -13.42 25.85
CA PRO A 174 8.39 -14.09 26.97
C PRO A 174 9.70 -13.43 27.42
N ASP A 175 10.36 -12.67 26.55
CA ASP A 175 11.57 -11.91 26.85
C ASP A 175 11.31 -10.53 27.49
N GLY A 176 10.05 -10.20 27.76
CA GLY A 176 9.63 -8.94 28.39
C GLY A 176 9.43 -7.78 27.40
N THR A 177 9.59 -8.00 26.09
CA THR A 177 9.34 -6.96 25.07
C THR A 177 7.86 -6.85 24.70
N ASP A 178 7.40 -5.67 24.26
CA ASP A 178 6.03 -5.51 23.75
C ASP A 178 5.79 -6.37 22.51
N GLU A 179 4.54 -6.83 22.30
CA GLU A 179 4.18 -7.67 21.16
C GLU A 179 4.45 -7.01 19.79
N ILE A 180 4.42 -5.68 19.71
CA ILE A 180 4.88 -4.92 18.55
C ILE A 180 6.30 -4.43 18.83
N THR A 181 7.31 -5.12 18.34
CA THR A 181 8.71 -4.81 18.67
C THR A 181 9.37 -3.80 17.74
N GLN A 182 8.86 -3.64 16.51
CA GLN A 182 9.56 -2.92 15.45
C GLN A 182 8.63 -2.07 14.58
N LEU A 183 9.20 -0.97 14.08
CA LEU A 183 8.63 -0.08 13.08
C LEU A 183 9.79 0.46 12.25
N ASP A 184 9.68 0.43 10.92
CA ASP A 184 10.68 1.03 10.02
C ASP A 184 10.21 2.41 9.59
N ILE A 185 11.06 3.43 9.77
CA ILE A 185 10.84 4.76 9.20
C ILE A 185 12.17 5.36 8.75
N ARG A 186 12.20 5.85 7.51
CA ARG A 186 13.42 6.40 6.91
C ARG A 186 13.13 7.58 5.99
N LYS A 187 14.07 8.53 5.94
CA LYS A 187 14.04 9.59 4.94
C LYS A 187 14.22 9.01 3.55
N VAL A 188 13.43 9.49 2.59
CA VAL A 188 13.55 9.10 1.18
C VAL A 188 14.50 10.07 0.48
N LYS A 189 15.61 9.57 -0.08
CA LYS A 189 16.59 10.36 -0.86
C LYS A 189 16.96 9.70 -2.18
N GLY A 190 17.08 10.48 -3.26
CA GLY A 190 17.60 10.01 -4.56
C GLY A 190 16.93 8.72 -5.05
N PHE A 191 17.72 7.70 -5.40
CA PHE A 191 17.24 6.37 -5.82
C PHE A 191 16.31 5.66 -4.80
N GLN A 192 16.33 6.05 -3.52
CA GLN A 192 15.39 5.51 -2.53
C GLN A 192 13.95 5.96 -2.79
N GLN A 193 13.74 7.04 -3.56
CA GLN A 193 12.43 7.49 -4.00
C GLN A 193 11.78 6.46 -4.92
N GLU A 194 12.53 5.95 -5.90
CA GLU A 194 12.03 4.88 -6.77
C GLU A 194 11.73 3.62 -5.97
N LYS A 195 12.60 3.24 -5.03
CA LYS A 195 12.34 2.08 -4.14
C LYS A 195 11.06 2.28 -3.32
N ALA A 196 10.88 3.43 -2.67
CA ALA A 196 9.69 3.73 -1.88
C ALA A 196 8.41 3.76 -2.73
N VAL A 197 8.48 4.35 -3.92
CA VAL A 197 7.39 4.35 -4.91
C VAL A 197 7.05 2.92 -5.30
N LEU A 198 8.06 2.11 -5.63
CA LEU A 198 7.87 0.72 -6.00
C LEU A 198 7.27 -0.08 -4.84
N GLU A 199 7.73 0.07 -3.59
CA GLU A 199 7.13 -0.61 -2.44
C GLU A 199 5.64 -0.27 -2.27
N VAL A 200 5.27 1.02 -2.31
CA VAL A 200 3.86 1.44 -2.20
C VAL A 200 3.04 1.06 -3.44
N ALA A 201 3.64 1.02 -4.61
CA ALA A 201 2.94 0.69 -5.84
C ALA A 201 2.85 -0.80 -6.08
N LYS A 202 3.78 -1.61 -5.54
CA LYS A 202 3.89 -3.08 -5.75
C LYS A 202 2.52 -3.74 -5.68
N TYR A 203 2.35 -4.82 -6.42
CA TYR A 203 1.15 -5.64 -6.35
C TYR A 203 0.90 -6.05 -4.90
N SER A 204 -0.35 -5.95 -4.45
CA SER A 204 -0.73 -6.04 -3.05
C SER A 204 -0.79 -7.47 -2.49
N ALA A 205 -0.19 -8.41 -3.21
CA ALA A 205 0.44 -9.58 -2.66
C ALA A 205 1.56 -9.93 -3.63
N LYS A 206 2.65 -10.51 -3.15
CA LYS A 206 3.48 -11.35 -4.02
C LYS A 206 2.52 -12.39 -4.59
N ASP A 207 2.24 -12.33 -5.89
CA ASP A 207 1.21 -13.15 -6.56
C ASP A 207 1.36 -14.66 -6.26
N PHE A 208 2.54 -15.12 -5.83
CA PHE A 208 2.79 -16.49 -5.38
C PHE A 208 2.17 -16.86 -4.01
N GLU A 209 2.21 -15.98 -3.02
CA GLU A 209 1.77 -16.31 -1.64
C GLU A 209 0.26 -16.62 -1.59
N MET A 210 -0.51 -15.97 -2.47
CA MET A 210 -1.96 -16.21 -2.60
C MET A 210 -2.32 -17.48 -3.37
N THR A 211 -1.36 -18.06 -4.11
CA THR A 211 -1.57 -19.23 -4.97
C THR A 211 -1.20 -20.55 -4.30
N GLU A 212 -0.82 -20.52 -3.03
CA GLU A 212 -0.41 -21.71 -2.26
C GLU A 212 -1.48 -22.80 -2.27
N ASN A 213 -2.72 -22.46 -1.88
CA ASN A 213 -3.88 -23.34 -1.98
C ASN A 213 -5.19 -22.54 -1.96
N GLN A 214 -6.31 -23.23 -2.17
CA GLN A 214 -7.64 -22.60 -2.23
C GLN A 214 -8.04 -21.88 -0.93
N ALA A 215 -7.72 -22.44 0.24
CA ALA A 215 -8.09 -21.85 1.53
C ALA A 215 -7.30 -20.55 1.80
N VAL A 216 -6.02 -20.54 1.41
CA VAL A 216 -5.18 -19.33 1.47
C VAL A 216 -5.75 -18.26 0.54
N PHE A 217 -6.03 -18.61 -0.72
CA PHE A 217 -6.64 -17.69 -1.67
C PHE A 217 -7.96 -17.11 -1.14
N ASP A 218 -8.81 -17.93 -0.55
CA ASP A 218 -10.10 -17.50 0.00
C ASP A 218 -9.93 -16.49 1.13
N THR A 219 -8.97 -16.76 2.03
CA THR A 219 -8.63 -15.87 3.13
C THR A 219 -8.22 -14.49 2.62
N PHE A 220 -7.30 -14.44 1.64
CA PHE A 220 -6.91 -13.19 0.98
C PHE A 220 -8.07 -12.52 0.24
N TYR A 221 -8.87 -13.30 -0.49
CA TYR A 221 -10.00 -12.80 -1.28
C TYR A 221 -11.00 -12.08 -0.39
N PHE A 222 -11.48 -12.72 0.68
CA PHE A 222 -12.44 -12.13 1.59
C PHE A 222 -11.85 -10.97 2.38
N ALA A 223 -10.59 -11.07 2.81
CA ALA A 223 -9.90 -9.99 3.51
C ALA A 223 -9.77 -8.72 2.64
N MET A 224 -9.54 -8.86 1.32
CA MET A 224 -9.33 -7.73 0.41
C MET A 224 -10.58 -7.25 -0.33
N LYS A 225 -11.65 -8.07 -0.41
CA LYS A 225 -12.87 -7.72 -1.15
C LYS A 225 -13.50 -6.46 -0.58
N GLY A 226 -13.87 -5.53 -1.46
CA GLY A 226 -14.47 -4.24 -1.07
C GLY A 226 -13.51 -3.23 -0.43
N ARG A 227 -12.23 -3.59 -0.19
CA ARG A 227 -11.27 -2.68 0.45
C ARG A 227 -10.46 -1.86 -0.55
N GLN A 228 -10.29 -0.58 -0.22
CA GLN A 228 -9.30 0.29 -0.86
C GLN A 228 -7.92 0.01 -0.26
N LEU A 229 -7.07 -0.68 -1.01
CA LEU A 229 -5.72 -1.05 -0.57
C LEU A 229 -4.79 0.16 -0.58
N ILE A 230 -4.86 1.00 -1.63
CA ILE A 230 -4.12 2.25 -1.72
C ILE A 230 -5.06 3.44 -1.48
N THR A 231 -4.71 4.31 -0.52
CA THR A 231 -5.46 5.54 -0.23
C THR A 231 -4.54 6.74 -0.08
N PHE A 232 -5.06 7.93 -0.32
CA PHE A 232 -4.32 9.20 -0.34
C PHE A 232 -4.95 10.18 0.65
N ASN A 233 -4.11 10.93 1.36
CA ASN A 233 -4.51 11.93 2.35
C ASN A 233 -3.69 13.23 2.21
N GLY A 234 -4.23 14.35 2.70
CA GLY A 234 -3.56 15.64 2.72
C GLY A 234 -3.07 16.07 1.34
N VAL A 235 -1.82 16.54 1.27
CA VAL A 235 -1.21 17.01 0.03
C VAL A 235 -1.27 15.99 -1.11
N PHE A 236 -1.06 14.69 -0.84
CA PHE A 236 -1.17 13.64 -1.85
C PHE A 236 -2.59 13.53 -2.43
N LYS A 237 -3.63 13.65 -1.59
CA LYS A 237 -5.02 13.61 -2.08
C LYS A 237 -5.31 14.81 -3.00
N THR A 238 -4.86 16.00 -2.62
CA THR A 238 -5.03 17.23 -3.39
C THR A 238 -4.28 17.17 -4.72
N THR A 239 -3.01 16.77 -4.71
CA THR A 239 -2.19 16.64 -5.93
C THR A 239 -2.79 15.61 -6.89
N LYS A 240 -3.28 14.46 -6.37
CA LYS A 240 -3.95 13.46 -7.20
C LYS A 240 -5.16 14.03 -7.92
N ARG A 241 -6.01 14.79 -7.21
CA ARG A 241 -7.19 15.44 -7.80
C ARG A 241 -6.79 16.39 -8.92
N ASN A 242 -5.74 17.19 -8.71
CA ASN A 242 -5.28 18.16 -9.70
C ASN A 242 -4.71 17.48 -10.95
N LEU A 243 -3.90 16.43 -10.79
CA LEU A 243 -3.37 15.66 -11.94
C LEU A 243 -4.46 14.96 -12.74
N SER A 244 -5.57 14.57 -12.08
CA SER A 244 -6.73 13.94 -12.73
C SER A 244 -7.56 14.93 -13.57
N LEU A 245 -7.32 16.24 -13.45
CA LEU A 245 -7.99 17.28 -14.24
C LEU A 245 -7.18 17.69 -15.48
N VAL A 246 -5.93 17.22 -15.58
CA VAL A 246 -4.98 17.59 -16.65
C VAL A 246 -4.71 16.41 -17.60
N LEU A 247 -5.14 15.19 -17.21
CA LEU A 247 -4.99 13.93 -17.95
C LEU A 247 -6.37 13.34 -18.27
#